data_AF-A0AAU9UVD2-F1
#
_entry.id   AF-A0AAU9UVD2-F1
#
_cell.length_a   1.000
_cell.length_b   1.000
_cell.length_c   1.000
_cell.angle_alpha   90.00
_cell.angle_beta   90.00
_cell.angle_gamma   90.00
#
_symmetry.space_group_name_H-M   'P 1'
#
loop_
_entity.id
_entity.type
_entity.pdbx_description
1 polymer ?
#
loop_
_entity_poly.entity_id
_entity_poly.type
_entity_poly.pdbx_seq_one_letter_code
_entity_poly.pdbx_strand_id
1 'polypeptide(L)'
;MMMPIYKASKRKASYTIHQHQHDCLVIGAGGAGLRAAVGLAEAKFSVALVSKLFPTRSHTIAAQGGMNASIGSMHDDDWRWHFYDTVKGSDWLGDQDSIQYLTRNAPNCVYELENMGMPFSRTKDGRIYQRSFGGGTIKNGKEIAKRTCAVADRTGHALLHTLYGYSTKFKNVNLFSEFFVLDLLIQDEQIVGALALDMDDSSLHSLTVDGAIANK
;
A
#
# COMPACT_ATOMS: atom_id res chain seq x y z
N MET A 1 14.05 -51.35 26.62
CA MET A 1 14.88 -50.16 26.90
C MET A 1 13.95 -48.95 26.80
N MET A 2 13.52 -48.41 27.93
CA MET A 2 12.48 -47.37 28.00
C MET A 2 13.18 -46.00 27.96
N MET A 3 12.91 -45.18 26.94
CA MET A 3 13.47 -43.83 26.86
C MET A 3 12.86 -42.93 27.95
N PRO A 4 13.66 -42.10 28.64
CA PRO A 4 13.15 -41.22 29.67
C PRO A 4 12.31 -40.10 29.02
N ILE A 5 11.08 -39.95 29.50
CA ILE A 5 10.20 -38.83 29.18
C ILE A 5 10.82 -37.58 29.84
N TYR A 6 11.35 -36.66 29.03
CA TYR A 6 11.84 -35.37 29.52
C TYR A 6 10.66 -34.59 30.13
N LYS A 7 10.70 -34.39 31.46
CA LYS A 7 9.81 -33.43 32.13
C LYS A 7 10.12 -32.03 31.61
N ALA A 8 9.15 -31.39 30.96
CA ALA A 8 9.25 -30.00 30.56
C ALA A 8 9.49 -29.12 31.80
N SER A 9 10.69 -28.55 31.90
CA SER A 9 11.02 -27.53 32.91
C SER A 9 10.09 -26.33 32.71
N LYS A 10 9.44 -25.87 33.78
CA LYS A 10 8.66 -24.62 33.79
C LYS A 10 9.62 -23.45 33.54
N ARG A 11 9.85 -23.13 32.26
CA ARG A 11 10.60 -21.94 31.85
C ARG A 11 9.80 -20.70 32.28
N LYS A 12 10.39 -19.81 33.08
CA LYS A 12 9.93 -18.41 33.12
C LYS A 12 9.97 -17.89 31.69
N ALA A 13 8.89 -17.26 31.22
CA ALA A 13 8.83 -16.73 29.86
C ALA A 13 10.03 -15.82 29.63
N SER A 14 10.86 -16.14 28.63
CA SER A 14 12.08 -15.38 28.29
C SER A 14 11.76 -14.02 27.68
N TYR A 15 10.51 -13.77 27.29
CA TYR A 15 10.04 -12.56 26.62
C TYR A 15 8.71 -12.11 27.21
N THR A 16 8.56 -10.80 27.41
CA THR A 16 7.27 -10.16 27.70
C THR A 16 6.47 -10.06 26.40
N ILE A 17 5.20 -10.48 26.44
CA ILE A 17 4.28 -10.37 25.29
C ILE A 17 3.21 -9.34 25.62
N HIS A 18 3.19 -8.24 24.87
CA HIS A 18 2.14 -7.23 24.89
C HIS A 18 1.01 -7.63 23.94
N GLN A 19 -0.23 -7.50 24.37
CA GLN A 19 -1.41 -7.86 23.58
C GLN A 19 -2.15 -6.61 23.13
N HIS A 20 -2.52 -6.57 21.86
CA HIS A 20 -3.27 -5.49 21.24
C HIS A 20 -4.41 -6.08 20.41
N GLN A 21 -5.55 -5.40 20.38
CA GLN A 21 -6.73 -5.79 19.61
C GLN A 21 -7.19 -4.61 18.76
N HIS A 22 -7.44 -4.89 17.49
CA HIS A 22 -7.89 -3.91 16.49
C HIS A 22 -8.92 -4.53 15.55
N ASP A 23 -9.70 -3.71 14.86
CA ASP A 23 -10.62 -4.23 13.84
C ASP A 23 -9.86 -4.73 12.61
N CYS A 24 -8.76 -4.06 12.26
CA CYS A 24 -7.95 -4.35 11.08
C CYS A 24 -6.45 -4.27 11.36
N LEU A 25 -5.69 -5.10 10.65
CA LEU A 25 -4.22 -5.13 10.68
C LEU A 25 -3.68 -4.89 9.27
N VAL A 26 -2.80 -3.90 9.15
CA VAL A 26 -2.09 -3.57 7.91
C VAL A 26 -0.60 -3.79 8.14
N ILE A 27 -0.01 -4.70 7.38
CA ILE A 27 1.42 -5.02 7.47
C ILE A 27 2.17 -4.32 6.32
N GLY A 28 2.97 -3.32 6.68
CA GLY A 28 3.81 -2.50 5.80
C GLY A 28 3.24 -1.10 5.56
N ALA A 29 4.01 -0.06 5.88
CA ALA A 29 3.61 1.35 5.71
C ALA A 29 4.16 2.00 4.41
N GLY A 30 4.16 1.25 3.31
CA GLY A 30 4.40 1.80 1.97
C GLY A 30 3.16 2.47 1.38
N GLY A 31 3.19 2.85 0.09
CA GLY A 31 2.05 3.52 -0.55
C GLY A 31 0.74 2.72 -0.46
N ALA A 32 0.79 1.40 -0.69
CA ALA A 32 -0.38 0.53 -0.61
C ALA A 32 -0.92 0.44 0.83
N GLY A 33 -0.07 0.14 1.81
CA GLY A 33 -0.51 -0.02 3.20
C GLY A 33 -1.00 1.29 3.83
N LEU A 34 -0.34 2.42 3.55
CA LEU A 34 -0.85 3.73 3.99
C LEU A 34 -2.21 4.05 3.36
N ARG A 35 -2.41 3.79 2.05
CA ARG A 35 -3.72 4.02 1.42
C ARG A 35 -4.79 3.09 1.99
N ALA A 36 -4.46 1.82 2.25
CA ALA A 36 -5.36 0.86 2.89
C ALA A 36 -5.74 1.32 4.30
N ALA A 37 -4.76 1.70 5.12
CA ALA A 37 -4.99 2.21 6.47
C ALA A 37 -5.87 3.47 6.47
N VAL A 38 -5.63 4.42 5.54
CA VAL A 38 -6.50 5.60 5.37
C VAL A 38 -7.93 5.19 5.02
N GLY A 39 -8.13 4.28 4.06
CA GLY A 39 -9.48 3.86 3.65
C GLY A 39 -10.24 3.15 4.78
N LEU A 40 -9.56 2.26 5.51
CA LEU A 40 -10.12 1.59 6.69
C LEU A 40 -10.47 2.61 7.79
N ALA A 41 -9.59 3.59 8.01
CA ALA A 41 -9.81 4.63 9.00
C ALA A 41 -10.98 5.58 8.65
N GLU A 42 -11.14 5.92 7.37
CA GLU A 42 -12.29 6.67 6.85
C GLU A 42 -13.60 5.91 7.09
N ALA A 43 -13.58 4.59 6.93
CA ALA A 43 -14.66 3.67 7.25
C ALA A 43 -14.85 3.39 8.76
N LYS A 44 -14.12 4.09 9.64
CA LYS A 44 -14.24 4.06 11.11
C LYS A 44 -13.72 2.80 11.80
N PHE A 45 -12.98 1.95 11.10
CA PHE A 45 -12.28 0.83 11.73
C PHE A 45 -11.06 1.33 12.52
N SER A 46 -10.76 0.68 13.64
CA SER A 46 -9.48 0.81 14.33
C SER A 46 -8.41 -0.02 13.60
N VAL A 47 -7.28 0.60 13.29
CA VAL A 47 -6.25 0.02 12.41
C VAL A 47 -4.91 -0.07 13.14
N ALA A 48 -4.36 -1.27 13.24
CA ALA A 48 -2.93 -1.46 13.51
C ALA A 48 -2.15 -1.35 12.20
N LEU A 49 -1.38 -0.28 12.01
CA LEU A 49 -0.46 -0.14 10.90
C LEU A 49 0.95 -0.49 11.37
N VAL A 50 1.44 -1.66 10.98
CA VAL A 50 2.73 -2.18 11.41
C VAL A 50 3.76 -1.98 10.32
N SER A 51 4.95 -1.51 10.67
CA SER A 51 6.02 -1.35 9.69
C SER A 51 7.38 -1.53 10.31
N LYS A 52 8.22 -2.34 9.68
CA LYS A 52 9.63 -2.53 10.09
C LYS A 52 10.51 -1.30 9.85
N LEU A 53 10.01 -0.31 9.13
CA LEU A 53 10.67 0.97 8.87
C LEU A 53 9.74 2.09 9.28
N PHE A 54 10.29 3.26 9.62
CA PHE A 54 9.49 4.48 9.64
C PHE A 54 8.79 4.67 8.27
N PRO A 55 7.49 5.01 8.20
CA PRO A 55 6.69 4.91 6.97
C PRO A 55 7.31 5.55 5.73
N THR A 56 7.88 6.75 5.86
CA THR A 56 8.50 7.48 4.75
C THR A 56 9.84 6.93 4.29
N ARG A 57 10.38 5.89 4.95
CA ARG A 57 11.56 5.14 4.51
C ARG A 57 11.22 3.91 3.66
N SER A 58 9.93 3.63 3.45
CA SER A 58 9.48 2.56 2.55
C SER A 58 9.93 2.79 1.11
N HIS A 59 10.22 1.72 0.37
CA HIS A 59 10.78 1.80 -1.00
C HIS A 59 9.89 2.55 -2.02
N THR A 60 8.59 2.74 -1.73
CA THR A 60 7.72 3.64 -2.50
C THR A 60 8.33 5.03 -2.67
N ILE A 61 9.11 5.53 -1.70
CA ILE A 61 9.77 6.85 -1.77
C ILE A 61 10.70 6.99 -2.98
N ALA A 62 11.29 5.88 -3.43
CA ALA A 62 12.27 5.85 -4.52
C ALA A 62 11.62 5.82 -5.91
N ALA A 63 10.30 5.70 -6.02
CA ALA A 63 9.64 5.74 -7.32
C ALA A 63 9.75 7.13 -7.96
N GLN A 64 10.11 7.17 -9.25
CA GLN A 64 10.38 8.42 -9.97
C GLN A 64 9.34 8.67 -11.08
N GLY A 65 9.18 7.66 -11.94
CA GLY A 65 8.44 7.65 -13.22
C GLY A 65 7.09 8.37 -13.21
N GLY A 66 6.27 8.11 -12.21
CA GLY A 66 4.92 8.63 -12.14
C GLY A 66 3.91 7.53 -11.91
N MET A 67 2.64 7.84 -12.14
CA MET A 67 1.53 6.89 -12.12
C MET A 67 0.63 7.10 -13.33
N ASN A 68 0.17 6.02 -13.94
CA ASN A 68 -0.64 6.09 -15.15
C ASN A 68 -2.11 6.33 -14.81
N ALA A 69 -2.73 7.33 -15.44
CA ALA A 69 -4.17 7.54 -15.38
C ALA A 69 -4.67 8.23 -16.65
N SER A 70 -5.77 7.75 -17.22
CA SER A 70 -6.38 8.33 -18.41
C SER A 70 -7.26 9.54 -18.06
N ILE A 71 -6.63 10.59 -17.53
CA ILE A 71 -7.28 11.88 -17.18
C ILE A 71 -7.34 12.88 -18.35
N GLY A 72 -6.68 12.57 -19.47
CA GLY A 72 -6.79 13.36 -20.70
C GLY A 72 -6.24 14.79 -20.62
N SER A 73 -5.27 15.07 -19.74
CA SER A 73 -4.74 16.43 -19.58
C SER A 73 -3.92 16.91 -20.77
N MET A 74 -3.26 15.97 -21.48
CA MET A 74 -2.32 16.29 -22.57
C MET A 74 -2.88 16.05 -23.97
N HIS A 75 -3.89 15.18 -24.08
CA HIS A 75 -4.63 14.81 -25.28
C HIS A 75 -5.85 13.99 -24.83
N ASP A 76 -6.83 13.78 -25.72
CA ASP A 76 -7.92 12.84 -25.44
C ASP A 76 -7.36 11.45 -25.15
N ASP A 77 -7.75 10.87 -24.01
CA ASP A 77 -7.34 9.52 -23.59
C ASP A 77 -8.56 8.74 -23.11
N ASP A 78 -8.44 7.42 -23.12
CA ASP A 78 -9.50 6.51 -22.71
C ASP A 78 -8.90 5.41 -21.84
N TRP A 79 -9.55 5.10 -20.71
CA TRP A 79 -9.10 4.04 -19.82
C TRP A 79 -9.05 2.68 -20.53
N ARG A 80 -9.83 2.47 -21.59
CA ARG A 80 -9.80 1.26 -22.43
C ARG A 80 -8.51 1.14 -23.24
N TRP A 81 -7.86 2.24 -23.59
CA TRP A 81 -6.53 2.21 -24.21
C TRP A 81 -5.45 1.86 -23.19
N HIS A 82 -5.55 2.40 -21.97
CA HIS A 82 -4.72 1.97 -20.85
C HIS A 82 -4.89 0.47 -20.57
N PHE A 83 -6.14 -0.02 -20.53
CA PHE A 83 -6.47 -1.44 -20.40
C PHE A 83 -5.78 -2.27 -21.50
N TYR A 84 -5.93 -1.89 -22.77
CA TYR A 84 -5.28 -2.58 -23.89
C TYR A 84 -3.76 -2.67 -23.72
N ASP A 85 -3.11 -1.55 -23.39
CA ASP A 85 -1.66 -1.52 -23.18
C ASP A 85 -1.23 -2.39 -22.00
N THR A 86 -2.00 -2.43 -20.92
CA THR A 86 -1.69 -3.25 -19.75
C THR A 86 -1.87 -4.74 -20.04
N VAL A 87 -2.94 -5.15 -20.73
CA VAL A 87 -3.15 -6.55 -21.15
C VAL A 87 -2.03 -6.99 -22.08
N LYS A 88 -1.74 -6.20 -23.13
CA LYS A 88 -0.63 -6.49 -24.05
C LYS A 88 0.72 -6.52 -23.33
N GLY A 89 0.97 -5.55 -22.44
CA GLY A 89 2.22 -5.45 -21.69
C GLY A 89 2.42 -6.58 -20.68
N SER A 90 1.33 -7.19 -20.20
CA SER A 90 1.37 -8.40 -19.36
C SER A 90 1.61 -9.69 -20.15
N ASP A 91 1.79 -9.60 -21.47
CA ASP A 91 1.89 -10.74 -22.38
C ASP A 91 0.71 -11.71 -22.23
N TRP A 92 -0.50 -11.13 -22.08
CA TRP A 92 -1.76 -11.83 -21.84
C TRP A 92 -1.82 -12.73 -20.59
N LEU A 93 -0.81 -12.69 -19.71
CA LEU A 93 -0.81 -13.44 -18.46
C LEU A 93 -1.54 -12.72 -17.31
N GLY A 94 -1.84 -11.43 -17.49
CA GLY A 94 -2.54 -10.65 -16.48
C GLY A 94 -4.05 -10.89 -16.46
N ASP A 95 -4.61 -11.02 -15.26
CA ASP A 95 -6.05 -11.16 -15.05
C ASP A 95 -6.79 -9.90 -15.51
N GLN A 96 -7.59 -10.04 -16.57
CA GLN A 96 -8.17 -8.89 -17.26
C GLN A 96 -9.27 -8.19 -16.45
N ASP A 97 -9.96 -8.89 -15.55
CA ASP A 97 -10.90 -8.27 -14.61
C ASP A 97 -10.19 -7.31 -13.64
N SER A 98 -9.04 -7.71 -13.12
CA SER A 98 -8.18 -6.92 -12.23
C SER A 98 -7.57 -5.73 -12.99
N ILE A 99 -7.09 -5.95 -14.22
CA ILE A 99 -6.56 -4.88 -15.07
C ILE A 99 -7.66 -3.88 -15.44
N GLN A 100 -8.86 -4.34 -15.75
CA GLN A 100 -10.01 -3.49 -16.02
C GLN A 100 -10.33 -2.62 -14.80
N TYR A 101 -10.39 -3.21 -13.60
CA TYR A 101 -10.63 -2.47 -12.37
C TYR A 101 -9.55 -1.41 -12.14
N LEU A 102 -8.27 -1.77 -12.27
CA LEU A 102 -7.13 -0.87 -12.10
C LEU A 102 -7.21 0.32 -13.06
N THR A 103 -7.33 0.04 -14.35
CA THR A 103 -7.23 1.08 -15.40
C THR A 103 -8.45 2.00 -15.42
N ARG A 104 -9.64 1.47 -15.13
CA ARG A 104 -10.89 2.25 -15.04
C ARG A 104 -10.90 3.17 -13.81
N ASN A 105 -10.35 2.73 -12.67
CA ASN A 105 -10.34 3.53 -11.44
C ASN A 105 -9.15 4.49 -11.32
N ALA A 106 -8.08 4.29 -12.11
CA ALA A 106 -6.88 5.10 -12.03
C ALA A 106 -7.12 6.64 -12.09
N PRO A 107 -8.02 7.18 -12.94
CA PRO A 107 -8.35 8.61 -12.92
C PRO A 107 -8.86 9.10 -11.55
N ASN A 108 -9.79 8.37 -10.95
CA ASN A 108 -10.36 8.73 -9.64
C ASN A 108 -9.29 8.69 -8.55
N CYS A 109 -8.40 7.69 -8.56
CA CYS A 109 -7.30 7.59 -7.60
C CYS A 109 -6.31 8.76 -7.73
N VAL A 110 -6.02 9.23 -8.95
CA VAL A 110 -5.13 10.39 -9.15
C VAL A 110 -5.76 11.67 -8.60
N TYR A 111 -7.04 11.91 -8.87
CA TYR A 111 -7.74 13.08 -8.32
C TYR A 111 -7.91 13.00 -6.81
N GLU A 112 -8.12 11.82 -6.25
CA GLU A 112 -8.11 11.60 -4.80
C GLU A 112 -6.77 12.05 -4.19
N LEU A 113 -5.64 11.60 -4.76
CA LEU A 113 -4.31 12.00 -4.29
C LEU A 113 -4.06 13.50 -4.42
N GLU A 114 -4.50 14.10 -5.53
CA GLU A 114 -4.44 15.56 -5.72
C GLU A 114 -5.22 16.30 -4.62
N ASN A 115 -6.44 15.84 -4.31
CA ASN A 115 -7.29 16.41 -3.25
C ASN A 115 -6.72 16.18 -1.84
N MET A 116 -5.93 15.12 -1.64
CA MET A 116 -5.15 14.90 -0.41
C MET A 116 -3.95 15.85 -0.30
N GLY A 117 -3.63 16.61 -1.36
CA GLY A 117 -2.56 17.61 -1.40
C GLY A 117 -1.32 17.17 -2.17
N MET A 118 -1.38 16.08 -2.96
CA MET A 118 -0.23 15.62 -3.73
C MET A 118 0.20 16.69 -4.76
N PRO A 119 1.46 17.16 -4.73
CA PRO A 119 1.91 18.31 -5.52
C PRO A 119 2.27 17.92 -6.96
N PHE A 120 1.31 17.40 -7.73
CA PHE A 120 1.50 17.10 -9.15
C PHE A 120 2.06 18.30 -9.93
N SER A 121 2.99 18.02 -10.83
CA SER A 121 3.44 19.02 -11.81
C SER A 121 2.25 19.49 -12.65
N ARG A 122 2.32 20.74 -13.14
CA ARG A 122 1.17 21.40 -13.77
C ARG A 122 1.42 21.73 -15.23
N THR A 123 0.37 21.65 -16.02
CA THR A 123 0.31 22.24 -17.36
C THR A 123 0.09 23.76 -17.26
N LYS A 124 0.20 24.48 -18.38
CA LYS A 124 0.02 25.95 -18.42
C LYS A 124 -1.39 26.39 -17.98
N ASP A 125 -2.38 25.55 -18.20
CA ASP A 125 -3.79 25.73 -17.84
C ASP A 125 -4.14 25.14 -16.46
N GLY A 126 -3.15 24.73 -15.66
CA GLY A 126 -3.33 24.32 -14.26
C GLY A 126 -3.76 22.86 -14.03
N ARG A 127 -3.96 22.07 -15.10
CA ARG A 127 -4.23 20.64 -15.00
C ARG A 127 -2.99 19.84 -14.60
N ILE A 128 -3.19 18.59 -14.16
CA ILE A 128 -2.08 17.67 -13.85
C ILE A 128 -1.28 17.40 -15.13
N TYR A 129 0.02 17.65 -15.08
CA TYR A 129 0.96 17.32 -16.15
C TYR A 129 1.12 15.81 -16.29
N GLN A 130 1.11 15.35 -17.55
CA GLN A 130 1.37 13.95 -17.90
C GLN A 130 2.51 13.85 -18.92
N ARG A 131 3.35 12.83 -18.77
CA ARG A 131 4.45 12.51 -19.70
C ARG A 131 4.22 11.18 -20.42
N SER A 132 4.98 10.98 -21.50
CA SER A 132 5.08 9.69 -22.16
C SER A 132 5.89 8.72 -21.30
N PHE A 133 5.55 7.44 -21.39
CA PHE A 133 6.25 6.35 -20.72
C PHE A 133 6.23 5.09 -21.59
N GLY A 134 7.14 4.16 -21.33
CA GLY A 134 7.27 2.94 -22.14
C GLY A 134 5.95 2.17 -22.23
N GLY A 135 5.59 1.73 -23.43
CA GLY A 135 4.40 0.91 -23.69
C GLY A 135 3.06 1.67 -23.71
N GLY A 136 3.03 2.97 -23.42
CA GLY A 136 1.79 3.75 -23.46
C GLY A 136 1.39 4.16 -24.88
N THR A 137 0.21 3.72 -25.35
CA THR A 137 -0.35 4.04 -26.65
C THR A 137 -1.82 4.46 -26.60
N ILE A 138 -2.29 5.23 -27.59
CA ILE A 138 -3.72 5.50 -27.80
C ILE A 138 -4.23 4.77 -29.05
N LYS A 139 -5.56 4.69 -29.19
CA LYS A 139 -6.26 4.01 -30.29
C LYS A 139 -5.77 2.56 -30.50
N ASN A 140 -5.56 1.84 -29.39
CA ASN A 140 -5.12 0.44 -29.33
C ASN A 140 -3.78 0.18 -30.06
N GLY A 141 -2.75 0.97 -29.77
CA GLY A 141 -1.40 0.71 -30.30
C GLY A 141 -0.92 1.63 -31.42
N LYS A 142 -1.68 2.66 -31.82
CA LYS A 142 -1.37 3.43 -33.05
C LYS A 142 -0.49 4.65 -32.82
N GLU A 143 -0.66 5.34 -31.70
CA GLU A 143 0.05 6.59 -31.40
C GLU A 143 0.54 6.58 -29.94
N ILE A 144 1.59 7.36 -29.62
CA ILE A 144 2.16 7.40 -28.26
C ILE A 144 1.22 8.15 -27.30
N ALA A 145 0.95 7.56 -26.15
CA ALA A 145 0.20 8.21 -25.08
C ALA A 145 1.11 9.01 -24.12
N LYS A 146 0.56 10.09 -23.59
CA LYS A 146 1.10 10.87 -22.47
C LYS A 146 0.14 10.77 -21.28
N ARG A 147 0.18 9.63 -20.58
CA ARG A 147 -0.75 9.33 -19.48
C ARG A 147 -0.12 9.18 -18.10
N THR A 148 1.19 9.35 -17.99
CA THR A 148 1.92 9.19 -16.74
C THR A 148 1.93 10.51 -15.97
N CYS A 149 1.06 10.63 -14.96
CA CYS A 149 1.00 11.76 -14.04
C CYS A 149 2.27 11.78 -13.17
N ALA A 150 2.92 12.92 -13.05
CA ALA A 150 4.23 13.01 -12.41
C ALA A 150 4.38 14.23 -11.49
N VAL A 151 5.26 14.09 -10.50
CA VAL A 151 5.83 15.19 -9.71
C VAL A 151 7.29 15.28 -10.09
N ALA A 152 7.60 16.02 -11.15
CA ALA A 152 8.90 16.00 -11.80
C ALA A 152 9.44 14.55 -11.98
N ASP A 153 10.51 14.20 -11.28
CA ASP A 153 11.13 12.88 -11.20
C ASP A 153 11.09 12.27 -9.78
N ARG A 154 10.21 12.78 -8.91
CA ARG A 154 10.11 12.39 -7.48
C ARG A 154 8.69 12.00 -7.08
N THR A 155 7.97 11.36 -7.99
CA THR A 155 6.54 11.04 -7.77
C THR A 155 6.30 10.14 -6.55
N GLY A 156 7.18 9.16 -6.32
CA GLY A 156 7.12 8.27 -5.16
C GLY A 156 7.35 8.99 -3.84
N HIS A 157 8.30 9.93 -3.81
CA HIS A 157 8.53 10.79 -2.64
C HIS A 157 7.30 11.62 -2.31
N ALA A 158 6.76 12.32 -3.30
CA ALA A 158 5.56 13.12 -3.12
C ALA A 158 4.35 12.28 -2.68
N LEU A 159 4.14 11.12 -3.30
CA LEU A 159 3.06 10.17 -2.96
C LEU A 159 3.16 9.73 -1.49
N LEU A 160 4.34 9.24 -1.09
CA LEU A 160 4.51 8.66 0.24
C LEU A 160 4.38 9.70 1.35
N HIS A 161 4.95 10.89 1.17
CA HIS A 161 4.78 11.99 2.11
C HIS A 161 3.35 12.51 2.18
N THR A 162 2.63 12.55 1.04
CA THR A 162 1.21 12.93 1.02
C THR A 162 0.37 11.94 1.81
N LEU A 163 0.51 10.64 1.53
CA LEU A 163 -0.25 9.59 2.21
C LEU A 163 0.09 9.51 3.70
N TYR A 164 1.37 9.58 4.07
CA TYR A 164 1.77 9.60 5.48
C TYR A 164 1.20 10.83 6.19
N GLY A 165 1.39 12.03 5.62
CA GLY A 165 0.84 13.27 6.18
C GLY A 165 -0.68 13.21 6.34
N TYR A 166 -1.39 12.71 5.32
CA TYR A 166 -2.84 12.56 5.36
C TYR A 166 -3.29 11.54 6.41
N SER A 167 -2.56 10.44 6.60
CA SER A 167 -2.86 9.42 7.60
C SER A 167 -2.84 9.96 9.04
N THR A 168 -2.03 10.98 9.33
CA THR A 168 -1.95 11.58 10.68
C THR A 168 -3.23 12.29 11.13
N LYS A 169 -4.16 12.57 10.21
CA LYS A 169 -5.48 13.11 10.53
C LYS A 169 -6.37 12.12 11.29
N PHE A 170 -6.07 10.83 11.19
CA PHE A 170 -6.90 9.75 11.74
C PHE A 170 -6.36 9.26 13.08
N LYS A 171 -7.11 9.50 14.15
CA LYS A 171 -6.77 9.04 15.51
C LYS A 171 -6.97 7.54 15.70
N ASN A 172 -7.71 6.90 14.81
CA ASN A 172 -8.00 5.46 14.81
C ASN A 172 -6.98 4.64 14.01
N VAL A 173 -5.85 5.25 13.60
CA VAL A 173 -4.70 4.54 13.03
C VAL A 173 -3.58 4.51 14.07
N ASN A 174 -3.31 3.33 14.61
CA ASN A 174 -2.20 3.10 15.52
C ASN A 174 -0.98 2.64 14.72
N LEU A 175 0.02 3.51 14.64
CA LEU A 175 1.28 3.20 13.95
C LEU A 175 2.24 2.47 14.89
N PHE A 176 2.52 1.21 14.56
CA PHE A 176 3.61 0.42 15.15
C PHE A 176 4.83 0.55 14.23
N SER A 177 5.55 1.66 14.38
CA SER A 177 6.76 1.97 13.60
C SER A 177 7.96 1.24 14.16
N GLU A 178 8.79 0.68 13.29
CA GLU A 178 9.97 -0.11 13.64
C GLU A 178 9.62 -1.42 14.38
N PHE A 179 8.50 -2.02 13.98
CA PHE A 179 8.07 -3.35 14.40
C PHE A 179 8.30 -4.37 13.29
N PHE A 180 9.02 -5.45 13.61
CA PHE A 180 9.28 -6.54 12.68
C PHE A 180 8.27 -7.67 12.88
N VAL A 181 7.36 -7.86 11.93
CA VAL A 181 6.42 -9.00 11.96
C VAL A 181 7.20 -10.30 11.78
N LEU A 182 7.02 -11.22 12.73
CA LEU A 182 7.69 -12.52 12.76
C LEU A 182 6.85 -13.60 12.10
N ASP A 183 5.56 -13.65 12.44
CA ASP A 183 4.64 -14.68 11.92
C ASP A 183 3.18 -14.20 11.98
N LEU A 184 2.34 -14.87 11.20
CA LEU A 184 0.89 -14.71 11.24
C LEU A 184 0.30 -15.59 12.33
N LEU A 185 -0.70 -15.08 13.03
CA LEU A 185 -1.46 -15.86 14.00
C LEU A 185 -2.62 -16.53 13.26
N ILE A 186 -2.67 -17.87 13.30
CA ILE A 186 -3.67 -18.66 12.60
C ILE A 186 -4.47 -19.47 13.62
N GLN A 187 -5.80 -19.38 13.54
CA GLN A 187 -6.73 -20.17 14.32
C GLN A 187 -7.84 -20.66 13.40
N ASP A 188 -8.15 -21.95 13.44
CA ASP A 188 -9.22 -22.57 12.63
C ASP A 188 -9.11 -22.23 11.13
N GLU A 189 -7.88 -22.29 10.59
CA GLU A 189 -7.52 -21.94 9.20
C GLU A 189 -7.76 -20.46 8.82
N GLN A 190 -8.13 -19.61 9.78
CA GLN A 190 -8.28 -18.17 9.61
C GLN A 190 -7.08 -17.44 10.19
N ILE A 191 -6.68 -16.36 9.52
CA ILE A 191 -5.65 -15.47 10.07
C ILE A 191 -6.34 -14.50 11.03
N VAL A 192 -5.92 -14.54 12.30
CA VAL A 192 -6.52 -13.77 13.40
C VAL A 192 -5.58 -12.69 13.94
N GLY A 193 -4.43 -12.48 13.29
CA GLY A 193 -3.47 -11.46 13.68
C GLY A 193 -2.03 -11.73 13.24
N ALA A 194 -1.10 -11.07 13.90
CA ALA A 194 0.34 -11.30 13.72
C ALA A 194 1.11 -11.13 15.03
N LEU A 195 2.24 -11.83 15.14
CA LEU A 195 3.24 -11.62 16.17
C LEU A 195 4.34 -10.71 15.61
N ALA A 196 4.67 -9.64 16.32
CA ALA A 196 5.72 -8.71 15.96
C ALA A 196 6.76 -8.56 17.08
N LEU A 197 7.99 -8.26 16.70
CA LEU A 197 9.08 -7.85 17.57
C LEU A 197 9.17 -6.31 17.52
N ASP A 198 9.09 -5.66 18.67
CA ASP A 198 9.51 -4.26 18.78
C ASP A 198 11.04 -4.20 18.67
N MET A 199 11.56 -3.50 17.67
CA MET A 199 13.00 -3.44 17.43
C MET A 199 13.72 -2.51 18.42
N ASP A 200 13.00 -1.64 19.13
CA ASP A 200 13.59 -0.70 20.10
C ASP A 200 13.95 -1.39 21.42
N ASP A 201 13.05 -2.24 21.94
CA ASP A 201 13.23 -2.88 23.26
C ASP A 201 13.23 -4.42 23.24
N SER A 202 13.07 -5.03 22.05
CA SER A 202 13.01 -6.48 21.85
C SER A 202 11.83 -7.18 22.52
N SER A 203 10.79 -6.45 22.93
CA SER A 203 9.54 -7.04 23.42
C SER A 203 8.71 -7.63 22.28
N LEU A 204 7.87 -8.62 22.61
CA LEU A 204 6.99 -9.26 21.64
C LEU A 204 5.58 -8.67 21.72
N HIS A 205 4.95 -8.47 20.58
CA HIS A 205 3.63 -7.86 20.46
C HIS A 205 2.70 -8.76 19.66
N SER A 206 1.64 -9.24 20.30
CA SER A 206 0.56 -9.98 19.65
C SER A 206 -0.51 -8.99 19.20
N LEU A 207 -0.64 -8.80 17.89
CA LEU A 207 -1.60 -7.90 17.26
C LEU A 207 -2.76 -8.74 16.72
N THR A 208 -3.82 -8.85 17.50
CA THR A 208 -5.02 -9.63 17.13
C THR A 208 -6.06 -8.77 16.41
N VAL A 209 -6.82 -9.40 15.52
CA VAL A 209 -7.89 -8.75 14.78
C VAL A 209 -9.19 -9.53 14.78
N ASP A 210 -10.31 -8.80 14.84
CA ASP A 210 -11.65 -9.36 14.67
C ASP A 210 -12.09 -9.43 13.20
N GLY A 211 -11.34 -8.77 12.29
CA GLY A 211 -11.70 -8.58 10.89
C GLY A 211 -10.55 -8.80 9.90
N ALA A 212 -10.38 -7.86 8.96
CA ALA A 212 -9.54 -8.04 7.77
C ALA A 212 -8.04 -7.75 8.01
N ILE A 213 -7.19 -8.50 7.29
CA ILE A 213 -5.75 -8.29 7.24
C ILE A 213 -5.35 -7.85 5.83
N ALA A 214 -4.75 -6.67 5.72
CA ALA A 214 -4.14 -6.22 4.48
C ALA A 214 -2.62 -6.47 4.58
N ASN A 215 -2.15 -7.51 3.87
CA ASN A 215 -0.73 -7.84 3.78
C ASN A 215 -0.23 -7.65 2.33
N LYS A 216 1.07 -7.40 2.18
CA LYS A 216 1.76 -7.37 0.89
C LYS A 216 2.81 -8.46 0.82
#